data_AF-A0A3D2YST1-F1
#
_entry.id   AF-A0A3D2YST1-F1
#
_cell.length_a   1.000
_cell.length_b   1.000
_cell.length_c   1.000
_cell.angle_alpha   90.00
_cell.angle_beta   90.00
_cell.angle_gamma   90.00
#
_symmetry.space_group_name_H-M   'P 1'
#
loop_
_entity.id
_entity.type
_entity.pdbx_description
1 polymer ?
#
loop_
_entity_poly.entity_id
_entity_poly.type
_entity_poly.pdbx_seq_one_letter_code
_entity_poly.pdbx_strand_id
1 'polypeptide(L)' 'MSTDQAGPEDILTLPDHLREGLDLLFVGLNPSQYSAEVGHYFANPRNRFWPAFNRSGLVGRQVTAEDD' A
#
# COMPACT_ATOMS: atom_id res chain seq x y z
N MET A 1 14.75 37.45 14.17
CA MET A 1 13.56 36.75 14.68
C MET A 1 13.25 35.62 13.71
N SER A 2 13.36 34.38 14.18
CA SER A 2 12.92 33.17 13.48
C SER A 2 11.45 33.24 13.13
N THR A 3 11.07 32.62 12.01
CA THR A 3 10.37 31.33 12.03
C THR A 3 10.61 30.63 10.70
N ASP A 4 11.13 29.40 10.78
CA ASP A 4 11.12 28.40 9.72
C ASP A 4 9.78 28.42 8.98
N GLN A 5 9.84 28.54 7.67
CA GLN A 5 8.75 28.08 6.82
C GLN A 5 8.94 26.56 6.69
N ALA A 6 8.31 25.79 7.57
CA ALA A 6 8.18 24.36 7.34
C ALA A 6 7.39 24.20 6.03
N GLY A 7 8.04 23.68 4.98
CA GLY A 7 7.35 23.20 3.79
C GLY A 7 6.34 22.11 4.17
N PRO A 8 5.38 21.75 3.29
CA PRO A 8 4.49 20.63 3.58
C PRO A 8 5.37 19.45 3.97
N GLU A 9 5.24 18.96 5.20
CA GLU A 9 5.97 17.77 5.63
C GLU A 9 5.74 16.71 4.56
N ASP A 10 6.81 16.08 4.05
CA ASP A 10 6.70 15.00 3.07
C ASP A 10 5.84 13.91 3.71
N ILE A 11 4.52 13.95 3.45
CA ILE A 11 3.58 12.99 4.00
C ILE A 11 3.99 11.65 3.42
N LEU A 12 4.52 10.79 4.29
CA LEU A 12 4.92 9.46 3.90
C LEU A 12 3.71 8.74 3.31
N THR A 13 3.82 8.39 2.03
CA THR A 13 2.75 7.81 1.23
C THR A 13 3.30 6.70 0.34
N LEU A 14 2.41 5.97 -0.33
CA LEU A 14 2.75 4.91 -1.27
C LEU A 14 2.46 5.33 -2.72
N PRO A 15 3.33 4.98 -3.69
CA PRO A 15 3.17 5.37 -5.08
C PRO A 15 2.24 4.42 -5.86
N ASP A 16 1.20 4.96 -6.50
CA ASP A 16 0.22 4.14 -7.24
C ASP A 16 0.85 3.14 -8.23
N HIS A 17 0.40 1.89 -8.18
CA HIS A 17 0.79 0.83 -9.14
C HIS A 17 -0.24 0.72 -10.26
N LEU A 18 -0.10 1.58 -11.28
CA LEU A 18 -1.03 1.70 -12.39
C LEU A 18 -0.35 1.47 -13.74
N ARG A 19 -1.04 0.75 -14.62
CA ARG A 19 -0.71 0.64 -16.04
C ARG A 19 -2.00 0.49 -16.85
N GLU A 20 -1.94 0.79 -18.13
CA GLU A 20 -3.06 0.53 -19.03
C GLU A 20 -3.32 -0.98 -19.17
N GLY A 21 -4.58 -1.35 -19.39
CA GLY A 21 -4.99 -2.74 -19.61
C GLY A 21 -4.96 -3.64 -18.37
N LEU A 22 -5.08 -3.08 -17.16
CA LEU A 22 -5.29 -3.89 -15.95
C LEU A 22 -6.68 -4.56 -15.97
N ASP A 23 -6.70 -5.88 -15.79
CA ASP A 23 -7.95 -6.64 -15.61
C ASP A 23 -8.59 -6.38 -14.24
N LEU A 24 -7.78 -5.98 -13.24
CA LEU A 24 -8.19 -5.75 -11.87
C LEU A 24 -7.37 -4.63 -11.22
N LEU A 25 -8.04 -3.78 -10.46
CA LEU A 25 -7.44 -2.74 -9.63
C LEU A 25 -7.98 -2.85 -8.20
N PHE A 26 -7.07 -2.90 -7.22
CA PHE A 26 -7.43 -2.83 -5.81
C PHE A 26 -7.28 -1.39 -5.29
N VAL A 27 -8.38 -0.81 -4.80
CA VAL A 27 -8.40 0.55 -4.27
C VAL A 27 -8.64 0.49 -2.76
N GLY A 28 -7.64 0.91 -1.98
CA GLY A 28 -7.77 1.08 -0.53
C GLY A 28 -8.44 2.41 -0.15
N LEU A 29 -8.64 2.64 1.14
CA LEU A 29 -9.11 3.94 1.65
C LEU A 29 -7.98 4.99 1.58
N ASN A 30 -6.88 4.71 2.29
CA ASN A 30 -5.66 5.49 2.33
C ASN A 30 -4.54 4.62 2.91
N PRO A 31 -3.25 4.89 2.62
CA PRO A 31 -2.16 4.20 3.29
C PRO A 31 -2.25 4.42 4.80
N SER A 32 -2.24 3.32 5.57
CA SER A 32 -1.99 3.42 7.01
C SER A 32 -0.54 3.84 7.23
N GLN A 33 -0.25 4.53 8.34
CA GLN A 33 1.12 4.88 8.75
C GLN A 33 2.09 3.70 8.62
N TYR A 34 1.76 2.52 9.19
CA TYR A 34 2.60 1.32 9.09
C TYR A 34 2.89 0.90 7.64
N SER A 35 1.87 0.89 6.77
CA SER A 35 2.04 0.52 5.36
C SER A 35 2.94 1.50 4.62
N ALA A 36 2.80 2.81 4.91
CA ALA A 36 3.66 3.85 4.34
C ALA A 36 5.10 3.76 4.87
N GLU A 37 5.28 3.45 6.16
CA GLU A 37 6.59 3.27 6.81
C GLU A 37 7.37 2.08 6.27
N VAL A 38 6.71 0.94 6.02
CA VAL A 38 7.37 -0.25 5.46
C VAL A 38 7.40 -0.26 3.94
N GLY A 39 6.75 0.70 3.28
CA GLY A 39 6.75 0.82 1.81
C GLY A 39 5.89 -0.21 1.08
N HIS A 40 4.95 -0.87 1.76
CA HIS A 40 4.14 -1.95 1.18
C HIS A 40 2.64 -1.77 1.47
N TYR A 41 1.82 -2.02 0.45
CA TYR A 41 0.36 -1.98 0.46
C TYR A 41 -0.23 -3.08 1.35
N PHE A 42 -1.26 -2.69 2.11
CA PHE A 42 -1.99 -3.58 3.02
C PHE A 42 -1.09 -4.35 4.01
N ALA A 43 0.10 -3.84 4.33
CA ALA A 43 1.12 -4.55 5.09
C ALA A 43 0.78 -4.77 6.57
N ASN A 44 -0.14 -3.97 7.13
CA ASN A 44 -0.53 -4.12 8.53
C ASN A 44 -1.04 -5.56 8.79
N PRO A 45 -0.49 -6.31 9.77
CA PRO A 45 -0.89 -7.70 10.01
C PRO A 45 -2.37 -7.91 10.37
N ARG A 46 -3.08 -6.83 10.79
CA ARG A 46 -4.53 -6.85 11.03
C ARG A 46 -5.34 -6.70 9.74
N ASN A 47 -4.72 -6.26 8.65
CA ASN A 47 -5.37 -6.17 7.35
C ASN A 47 -5.58 -7.59 6.77
N ARG A 48 -6.78 -7.82 6.23
CA ARG A 48 -7.18 -9.15 5.72
C ARG A 48 -6.95 -9.32 4.23
N PHE A 49 -6.42 -8.31 3.54
CA PHE A 49 -6.21 -8.31 2.09
C PHE A 49 -5.39 -9.53 1.64
N TRP A 50 -4.13 -9.65 2.05
CA TRP A 50 -3.24 -10.72 1.60
C TRP A 50 -3.78 -12.13 1.92
N PRO A 51 -4.31 -12.42 3.13
CA PRO A 51 -4.97 -13.69 3.39
C PRO A 51 -6.19 -13.95 2.50
N ALA A 52 -6.99 -12.94 2.17
CA ALA A 52 -8.14 -13.09 1.30
C ALA A 52 -7.74 -13.28 -0.17
N PHE A 53 -6.75 -12.52 -0.65
CA PHE A 53 -6.22 -12.61 -2.00
C PHE A 53 -5.62 -13.99 -2.28
N ASN A 54 -4.81 -14.52 -1.36
CA ASN A 54 -4.29 -15.89 -1.48
C ASN A 54 -5.39 -16.97 -1.52
N ARG A 55 -6.50 -16.78 -0.80
CA ARG A 55 -7.65 -17.72 -0.83
C ARG A 55 -8.56 -17.55 -2.03
N SER A 56 -8.45 -16.45 -2.77
CA SER A 56 -9.31 -16.15 -3.91
C SER A 56 -9.03 -17.04 -5.13
N GLY A 57 -7.83 -17.64 -5.20
CA GLY A 57 -7.37 -18.38 -6.37
C GLY A 57 -6.89 -17.50 -7.53
N LEU A 58 -6.85 -16.16 -7.37
CA LEU A 58 -6.33 -15.23 -8.38
C LEU A 58 -4.81 -15.34 -8.57
N VAL A 59 -4.10 -15.94 -7.62
CA VAL A 59 -2.66 -16.15 -7.67
C VAL A 59 -2.33 -17.61 -7.35
N GLY A 60 -1.44 -18.21 -8.15
CA GLY A 60 -1.06 -19.63 -8.04
C GLY A 60 0.00 -19.93 -7.00
N ARG A 61 0.48 -18.91 -6.27
CA ARG A 61 1.48 -19.01 -5.21
C ARG A 61 1.06 -18.16 -4.03
N GLN A 62 1.61 -18.45 -2.85
CA GLN A 62 1.45 -17.56 -1.72
C GLN A 62 2.19 -16.23 -1.97
N VAL A 63 1.51 -15.13 -1.71
CA VAL A 63 2.03 -13.76 -1.77
C VAL A 63 1.81 -13.03 -0.45
N THR A 64 2.68 -12.09 -0.14
CA THR A 64 2.60 -11.20 1.03
C THR A 64 2.70 -9.75 0.59
N ALA A 65 2.73 -8.82 1.54
CA ALA A 65 2.95 -7.42 1.23
C ALA A 65 4.30 -7.15 0.55
N GLU A 66 5.31 -7.99 0.77
CA GLU A 66 6.63 -7.86 0.11
C GLU A 66 6.62 -8.20 -1.39
N ASP A 67 5.50 -8.76 -1.89
CA ASP A 67 5.32 -9.16 -3.29
C ASP A 67 4.54 -8.13 -4.13
N ASP A 68 4.21 -6.98 -3.56
CA ASP A 68 3.33 -5.98 -4.18
C ASP A 68 3.95 -5.15 -5.32
#